data_AF-A0A150TKU3-F1
#
_entry.id   AF-A0A150TKU3-F1
#
_cell.length_a   1.000
_cell.length_b   1.000
_cell.length_c   1.000
_cell.angle_alpha   90.00
_cell.angle_beta   90.00
_cell.angle_gamma   90.00
#
_symmetry.space_group_name_H-M   'P 1'
#
loop_
_entity.id
_entity.type
_entity.pdbx_description
1 polymer ?
#
loop_
_entity_poly.entity_id
_entity_poly.type
_entity_poly.pdbx_seq_one_letter_code
_entity_poly.pdbx_strand_id
1 'polypeptide(L)'
;MSRGRRLALAALAALACGGCGEVDEIVIAISTDLAVPKDFDVLQVQVFEGNQGKFNRPYRRLGGSDAEAQLPATLGFFSSDAGGESIRIKVAARNKDDVGPVRILREVVTTIPKDRVALLTVSLDFLCDGSGQAAGSDVERALCDEGQTCVAGACVSSEIDSSTLPDYSSRDVFGGGDGECFDVTTCFADATPAEVDTAGCTIAGDGAALRNVALETAGDDGICDGDEGDEDRRCLVALNADSDSGFRVGDDGRIQLPPAVCEQMAQKKIAAVLTAPATSCVQKTAGLPTCGPWLASRSEEP
;
A
#
# COMPACT_ATOMS: atom_id res chain seq x y z
N MET A 1 -49.05 36.52 41.98
CA MET A 1 -48.61 37.11 40.70
C MET A 1 -47.10 37.42 40.81
N SER A 2 -46.32 37.00 39.79
CA SER A 2 -45.01 37.53 39.38
C SER A 2 -43.80 37.35 40.34
N ARG A 3 -42.94 36.33 40.13
CA ARG A 3 -41.71 36.26 39.27
C ARG A 3 -40.44 36.84 39.93
N GLY A 4 -39.36 36.04 39.92
CA GLY A 4 -37.99 36.53 40.11
C GLY A 4 -36.90 35.45 40.27
N ARG A 5 -36.45 34.88 39.15
CA ARG A 5 -35.26 34.00 38.99
C ARG A 5 -33.95 34.75 39.31
N ARG A 6 -32.92 34.06 39.84
CA ARG A 6 -31.47 34.02 39.44
C ARG A 6 -30.62 33.43 40.61
N LEU A 7 -29.98 32.25 40.51
CA LEU A 7 -28.70 31.88 39.87
C LEU A 7 -27.44 32.57 40.46
N ALA A 8 -26.62 31.80 41.19
CA ALA A 8 -25.15 31.84 41.34
C ALA A 8 -24.78 30.92 42.54
N LEU A 9 -23.92 29.90 42.43
CA LEU A 9 -22.48 30.00 42.22
C LEU A 9 -21.95 28.72 41.55
N ALA A 10 -21.20 28.90 40.46
CA ALA A 10 -20.38 27.86 39.85
C ALA A 10 -19.07 27.76 40.63
N ALA A 11 -18.66 26.53 40.97
CA ALA A 11 -17.26 26.22 41.27
C ALA A 11 -16.71 25.45 40.07
N LEU A 12 -15.98 26.15 39.20
CA LEU A 12 -15.11 25.52 38.21
C LEU A 12 -13.94 24.89 38.98
N ALA A 13 -13.99 23.57 39.17
CA ALA A 13 -12.78 22.79 39.41
C ALA A 13 -12.14 22.55 38.03
N ALA A 14 -11.14 23.35 37.68
CA ALA A 14 -10.25 23.07 36.57
C ALA A 14 -9.37 21.86 36.95
N LEU A 15 -9.87 20.66 36.66
CA LEU A 15 -9.02 19.49 36.51
C LEU A 15 -8.19 19.71 35.25
N ALA A 16 -6.95 20.18 35.45
CA ALA A 16 -5.90 20.02 34.48
C ALA A 16 -5.73 18.52 34.22
N CYS A 17 -6.29 18.02 33.12
CA CYS A 17 -5.89 16.74 32.55
C CYS A 17 -4.41 16.90 32.17
N GLY A 18 -3.52 16.46 33.07
CA GLY A 18 -2.13 16.19 32.75
C GLY A 18 -2.09 15.23 31.56
N GLY A 19 -1.25 15.57 30.58
CA GLY A 19 -1.26 15.01 29.24
C GLY A 19 -1.33 13.49 29.20
N CYS A 20 -2.18 12.98 28.32
CA CYS A 20 -1.93 11.68 27.72
C CYS A 20 -0.52 11.75 27.11
N GLY A 21 0.41 10.94 27.61
CA GLY A 21 1.72 10.78 26.97
C GLY A 21 1.54 10.34 25.52
N GLU A 22 2.55 10.60 24.70
CA GLU A 22 2.58 10.10 23.32
C GLU A 22 2.49 8.56 23.38
N VAL A 23 1.63 7.98 22.53
CA VAL A 23 1.34 6.54 22.53
C VAL A 23 2.45 5.84 21.75
N ASP A 24 3.05 4.80 22.33
CA ASP A 24 3.98 3.90 21.65
C ASP A 24 3.22 3.03 20.65
N GLU A 25 3.09 3.48 19.41
CA GLU A 25 2.25 2.81 18.41
C GLU A 25 2.90 2.79 17.03
N ILE A 26 2.74 1.66 16.35
CA ILE A 26 3.00 1.54 14.91
C ILE A 26 1.68 1.29 14.19
N VAL A 27 1.34 2.20 13.28
CA VAL A 27 0.19 2.06 12.38
C VAL A 27 0.69 1.47 11.07
N ILE A 28 0.21 0.29 10.75
CA ILE A 28 0.50 -0.39 9.48
C ILE A 28 -0.53 0.08 8.45
N ALA A 29 -0.09 0.69 7.37
CA ALA A 29 -0.93 1.04 6.22
C ALA A 29 -0.68 0.05 5.08
N ILE A 30 -1.67 -0.80 4.82
CA ILE A 30 -1.60 -1.85 3.80
C ILE A 30 -2.19 -1.30 2.50
N SER A 31 -1.42 -1.36 1.42
CA SER A 31 -1.84 -0.92 0.08
C SER A 31 -1.51 -1.99 -0.97
N THR A 32 -2.04 -1.82 -2.17
CA THR A 32 -1.72 -2.66 -3.33
C THR A 32 -1.87 -1.83 -4.61
N ASP A 33 -1.15 -2.23 -5.65
CA ASP A 33 -1.28 -1.72 -7.01
C ASP A 33 -2.17 -2.60 -7.91
N LEU A 34 -2.77 -3.65 -7.31
CA LEU A 34 -3.69 -4.59 -7.94
C LEU A 34 -5.17 -4.18 -7.75
N ALA A 35 -6.05 -4.73 -8.57
CA ALA A 35 -7.49 -4.56 -8.47
C ALA A 35 -8.11 -5.61 -7.54
N VAL A 36 -8.87 -5.16 -6.54
CA VAL A 36 -9.45 -6.02 -5.49
C VAL A 36 -10.98 -6.02 -5.60
N PRO A 37 -11.69 -7.15 -5.50
CA PRO A 37 -11.23 -8.49 -5.16
C PRO A 37 -10.76 -9.33 -6.37
N LYS A 38 -10.64 -8.73 -7.57
CA LYS A 38 -10.32 -9.47 -8.80
C LYS A 38 -9.00 -10.23 -8.71
N ASP A 39 -7.94 -9.55 -8.30
CA ASP A 39 -6.58 -10.09 -8.30
C ASP A 39 -6.29 -10.91 -7.04
N PHE A 40 -6.93 -10.56 -5.92
CA PHE A 40 -6.99 -11.35 -4.70
C PHE A 40 -8.21 -10.94 -3.86
N ASP A 41 -8.77 -11.87 -3.09
CA ASP A 41 -10.03 -11.70 -2.36
C ASP A 41 -9.89 -11.89 -0.84
N VAL A 42 -8.68 -12.24 -0.37
CA VAL A 42 -8.36 -12.38 1.05
C VAL A 42 -7.06 -11.64 1.37
N LEU A 43 -7.16 -10.71 2.32
CA LEU A 43 -6.01 -10.03 2.94
C LEU A 43 -5.69 -10.71 4.26
N GLN A 44 -4.56 -11.39 4.35
CA GLN A 44 -4.11 -12.05 5.57
C GLN A 44 -3.07 -11.18 6.29
N VAL A 45 -3.33 -10.85 7.54
CA VAL A 45 -2.37 -10.13 8.40
C VAL A 45 -2.02 -10.96 9.62
N GLN A 46 -0.72 -11.13 9.86
CA GLN A 46 -0.19 -11.83 11.02
C GLN A 46 0.88 -10.98 11.70
N VAL A 47 0.85 -10.92 13.03
CA VAL A 47 1.87 -10.22 13.82
C VAL A 47 2.39 -11.14 14.91
N PHE A 48 3.70 -11.18 15.04
CA PHE A 48 4.44 -12.00 15.98
C PHE A 48 5.33 -11.13 16.85
N GLU A 49 5.45 -11.49 18.12
CA GLU A 49 6.49 -11.00 19.03
C GLU A 49 7.44 -12.17 19.29
N GLY A 50 8.65 -12.09 18.76
CA GLY A 50 9.53 -13.25 18.61
C GLY A 50 8.85 -14.39 17.83
N ASN A 51 8.68 -15.55 18.48
CA ASN A 51 8.01 -16.72 17.91
C ASN A 51 6.54 -16.85 18.32
N GLN A 52 6.02 -15.93 19.14
CA GLN A 52 4.64 -15.98 19.60
C GLN A 52 3.75 -15.18 18.65
N GLY A 53 2.75 -15.84 18.03
CA GLY A 53 1.71 -15.15 17.27
C GLY A 53 0.80 -14.34 18.20
N LYS A 54 0.72 -13.03 17.97
CA LYS A 54 -0.12 -12.09 18.73
C LYS A 54 -1.39 -11.72 17.98
N PHE A 55 -1.30 -11.69 16.65
CA PHE A 55 -2.41 -11.36 15.77
C PHE A 55 -2.38 -12.28 14.55
N ASN A 56 -3.54 -12.79 14.16
CA ASN A 56 -3.72 -13.57 12.95
C ASN A 56 -5.16 -13.40 12.47
N ARG A 57 -5.36 -12.65 11.39
CA ARG A 57 -6.70 -12.39 10.85
C ARG A 57 -6.71 -12.40 9.31
N PRO A 58 -7.52 -13.28 8.71
CA PRO A 58 -7.94 -13.13 7.32
C PRO A 58 -9.09 -12.14 7.25
N TYR A 59 -8.96 -11.12 6.41
CA TYR A 59 -10.03 -10.24 5.99
C TYR A 59 -10.54 -10.73 4.64
N ARG A 60 -11.80 -11.14 4.60
CA ARG A 60 -12.52 -11.57 3.39
C ARG A 60 -13.39 -10.42 2.88
N ARG A 61 -14.00 -10.57 1.71
CA ARG A 61 -14.90 -9.53 1.14
C ARG A 61 -14.21 -8.17 1.14
N LEU A 62 -13.15 -8.08 0.34
CA LEU A 62 -12.38 -6.86 0.20
C LEU A 62 -13.12 -5.90 -0.74
N GLY A 63 -13.47 -4.73 -0.22
CA GLY A 63 -14.24 -3.71 -0.95
C GLY A 63 -15.75 -3.91 -0.98
N GLY A 64 -16.46 -2.86 -1.40
CA GLY A 64 -17.92 -2.77 -1.31
C GLY A 64 -18.45 -2.25 0.04
N SER A 65 -19.77 -2.23 0.19
CA SER A 65 -20.46 -1.67 1.36
C SER A 65 -20.55 -2.62 2.57
N ASP A 66 -20.39 -3.92 2.37
CA ASP A 66 -20.33 -4.94 3.42
C ASP A 66 -18.92 -5.52 3.65
N ALA A 67 -17.90 -4.78 3.20
CA ALA A 67 -16.51 -5.19 3.23
C ALA A 67 -15.99 -5.48 4.65
N GLU A 68 -15.19 -6.54 4.83
CA GLU A 68 -14.47 -6.73 6.10
C GLU A 68 -13.22 -5.84 6.17
N ALA A 69 -12.68 -5.46 5.01
CA ALA A 69 -11.62 -4.48 4.87
C ALA A 69 -11.74 -3.71 3.55
N GLN A 70 -11.36 -2.44 3.61
CA GLN A 70 -11.16 -1.55 2.47
C GLN A 70 -9.68 -1.16 2.41
N LEU A 71 -9.18 -0.86 1.22
CA LEU A 71 -7.79 -0.51 0.98
C LEU A 71 -7.64 0.97 0.61
N PRO A 72 -6.58 1.67 1.10
CA PRO A 72 -5.61 1.16 2.05
C PRO A 72 -6.22 0.81 3.42
N ALA A 73 -5.75 -0.26 4.04
CA ALA A 73 -6.22 -0.70 5.34
C ALA A 73 -5.23 -0.29 6.43
N THR A 74 -5.69 0.32 7.53
CA THR A 74 -4.83 0.70 8.65
C THR A 74 -5.06 -0.18 9.87
N LEU A 75 -3.98 -0.68 10.48
CA LEU A 75 -4.00 -1.45 11.71
C LEU A 75 -2.97 -0.90 12.70
N GLY A 76 -3.42 -0.49 13.88
CA GLY A 76 -2.57 0.00 14.96
C GLY A 76 -2.11 -1.14 15.87
N PHE A 77 -0.82 -1.15 16.20
CA PHE A 77 -0.22 -2.02 17.20
C PHE A 77 0.52 -1.17 18.21
N PHE A 78 0.12 -1.24 19.48
CA PHE A 78 0.69 -0.44 20.54
C PHE A 78 1.46 -1.31 21.55
N SER A 79 2.43 -0.70 22.21
CA SER A 79 3.14 -1.32 23.34
C SER A 79 2.43 -0.99 24.65
N SER A 80 2.34 -1.99 25.54
CA SER A 80 1.97 -1.78 26.95
C SER A 80 3.18 -1.55 27.87
N ASP A 81 4.40 -1.73 27.37
CA ASP A 81 5.64 -1.87 28.15
C ASP A 81 6.73 -0.88 27.70
N ALA A 82 6.32 0.34 27.31
CA ALA A 82 7.16 1.49 26.97
C ALA A 82 7.93 1.38 25.64
N GLY A 83 7.42 0.61 24.68
CA GLY A 83 7.93 0.48 23.32
C GLY A 83 9.28 -0.22 23.19
N GLY A 84 9.73 -0.39 21.94
CA GLY A 84 11.00 -1.03 21.57
C GLY A 84 10.92 -2.55 21.40
N GLU A 85 9.75 -3.16 21.59
CA GLU A 85 9.55 -4.58 21.34
C GLU A 85 9.71 -4.88 19.85
N SER A 86 10.46 -5.94 19.54
CA SER A 86 10.61 -6.40 18.16
C SER A 86 9.37 -7.19 17.74
N ILE A 87 8.75 -6.74 16.67
CA ILE A 87 7.61 -7.39 16.04
C ILE A 87 7.97 -7.83 14.62
N ARG A 88 7.43 -8.98 14.22
CA ARG A 88 7.45 -9.46 12.85
C ARG A 88 6.03 -9.46 12.31
N ILE A 89 5.83 -8.76 11.20
CA ILE A 89 4.55 -8.58 10.53
C ILE A 89 4.61 -9.34 9.21
N LYS A 90 3.62 -10.17 8.93
CA LYS A 90 3.39 -10.75 7.62
C LYS A 90 2.05 -10.25 7.07
N VAL A 91 2.08 -9.70 5.87
CA VAL A 91 0.90 -9.29 5.11
C VAL A 91 0.89 -10.06 3.80
N ALA A 92 -0.23 -10.72 3.50
CA ALA A 92 -0.31 -11.58 2.33
C ALA A 92 -1.63 -11.41 1.55
N ALA A 93 -1.51 -11.45 0.23
CA ALA A 93 -2.64 -11.57 -0.70
C ALA A 93 -2.91 -13.05 -0.97
N ARG A 94 -4.16 -13.48 -0.77
CA ARG A 94 -4.65 -14.85 -1.03
C ARG A 94 -5.85 -14.83 -1.95
N ASN A 95 -6.05 -15.94 -2.65
CA ASN A 95 -7.23 -16.18 -3.48
C ASN A 95 -8.13 -17.25 -2.86
N LYS A 96 -9.44 -17.10 -3.03
CA LYS A 96 -10.54 -17.99 -2.64
C LYS A 96 -10.89 -17.98 -1.15
N ASP A 97 -9.95 -18.34 -0.29
CA ASP A 97 -10.20 -18.47 1.16
C ASP A 97 -8.90 -18.34 2.00
N ASP A 98 -9.03 -18.49 3.33
CA ASP A 98 -7.93 -18.32 4.29
C ASP A 98 -6.90 -19.46 4.31
N VAL A 99 -7.15 -20.55 3.58
CA VAL A 99 -6.19 -21.63 3.33
C VAL A 99 -5.84 -21.75 1.84
N GLY A 100 -6.37 -20.85 1.01
CA GLY A 100 -6.15 -20.77 -0.41
C GLY A 100 -4.72 -20.35 -0.77
N PRO A 101 -4.37 -20.42 -2.07
CA PRO A 101 -3.03 -20.08 -2.54
C PRO A 101 -2.70 -18.64 -2.16
N VAL A 102 -1.46 -18.46 -1.69
CA VAL A 102 -0.87 -17.14 -1.44
C VAL A 102 -0.22 -16.69 -2.75
N ARG A 103 -0.55 -15.47 -3.18
CA ARG A 103 0.09 -14.83 -4.34
C ARG A 103 1.29 -14.00 -3.92
N ILE A 104 1.08 -13.10 -2.97
CA ILE A 104 2.07 -12.12 -2.54
C ILE A 104 2.24 -12.22 -1.04
N LEU A 105 3.49 -12.19 -0.57
CA LEU A 105 3.85 -12.07 0.83
C LEU A 105 4.83 -10.90 1.00
N ARG A 106 4.47 -9.95 1.87
CA ARG A 106 5.36 -8.94 2.42
C ARG A 106 5.59 -9.22 3.90
N GLU A 107 6.85 -9.39 4.28
CA GLU A 107 7.28 -9.56 5.68
C GLU A 107 8.06 -8.33 6.10
N VAL A 108 7.78 -7.80 7.30
CA VAL A 108 8.53 -6.71 7.92
C VAL A 108 8.91 -7.12 9.34
N VAL A 109 10.15 -6.86 9.72
CA VAL A 109 10.65 -6.96 11.10
C VAL A 109 11.03 -5.55 11.54
N THR A 110 10.44 -5.08 12.63
CA THR A 110 10.72 -3.73 13.13
C THR A 110 10.46 -3.67 14.64
N THR A 111 10.63 -2.51 15.24
CA THR A 111 10.30 -2.26 16.65
C THR A 111 9.12 -1.33 16.78
N ILE A 112 8.30 -1.51 17.81
CA ILE A 112 7.28 -0.50 18.16
C ILE A 112 8.04 0.76 18.61
N PRO A 113 7.79 1.94 18.00
CA PRO A 113 8.51 3.15 18.34
C PRO A 113 8.17 3.61 19.77
N LYS A 114 9.04 4.46 20.33
CA LYS A 114 8.83 5.06 21.64
C LYS A 114 8.38 6.51 21.50
N ASP A 115 7.43 6.91 22.33
CA ASP A 115 6.92 8.27 22.47
C ASP A 115 6.43 8.86 21.13
N ARG A 116 5.90 8.03 20.21
CA ARG A 116 5.34 8.47 18.93
C ARG A 116 4.46 7.40 18.28
N VAL A 117 3.60 7.85 17.37
CA VAL A 117 2.83 6.98 16.46
C VAL A 117 3.53 6.98 15.11
N ALA A 118 4.20 5.88 14.74
CA ALA A 118 4.87 5.76 13.45
C ALA A 118 3.98 5.13 12.38
N LEU A 119 4.14 5.55 11.13
CA LEU A 119 3.51 4.94 9.97
C LEU A 119 4.47 3.95 9.29
N LEU A 120 4.03 2.71 9.17
CA LEU A 120 4.67 1.68 8.35
C LEU A 120 3.79 1.34 7.15
N THR A 121 4.23 1.75 5.96
CA THR A 121 3.54 1.36 4.71
C THR A 121 3.97 -0.03 4.27
N VAL A 122 3.00 -0.90 4.04
CA VAL A 122 3.20 -2.28 3.57
C VAL A 122 2.43 -2.46 2.27
N SER A 123 3.14 -2.44 1.15
CA SER A 123 2.55 -2.59 -0.18
C SER A 123 2.62 -4.05 -0.65
N LEU A 124 1.51 -4.54 -1.19
CA LEU A 124 1.41 -5.81 -1.90
C LEU A 124 1.49 -5.51 -3.40
N ASP A 125 2.71 -5.60 -3.95
CA ASP A 125 3.02 -5.17 -5.31
C ASP A 125 2.84 -6.33 -6.31
N PHE A 126 2.28 -6.05 -7.49
CA PHE A 126 2.23 -6.98 -8.63
C PHE A 126 3.59 -7.61 -8.95
N LEU A 127 4.65 -6.81 -8.89
CA LEU A 127 6.01 -7.27 -9.16
C LEU A 127 6.48 -8.37 -8.19
N CYS A 128 5.80 -8.52 -7.05
CA CYS A 128 6.04 -9.55 -6.04
C CYS A 128 5.08 -10.75 -6.14
N ASP A 129 4.35 -10.92 -7.25
CA ASP A 129 3.57 -12.13 -7.50
C ASP A 129 4.43 -13.39 -7.48
N GLY A 130 3.98 -14.40 -6.71
CA GLY A 130 4.72 -15.63 -6.42
C GLY A 130 5.67 -15.54 -5.22
N SER A 131 5.70 -14.42 -4.49
CA SER A 131 6.60 -14.26 -3.33
C SER A 131 6.20 -15.08 -2.10
N GLY A 132 4.93 -15.47 -1.99
CA GLY A 132 4.40 -16.24 -0.89
C GLY A 132 3.87 -17.62 -1.30
N GLN A 133 3.80 -18.54 -0.34
CA GLN A 133 3.14 -19.83 -0.48
C GLN A 133 2.29 -20.14 0.76
N ALA A 134 1.24 -20.94 0.56
CA ALA A 134 0.36 -21.37 1.63
C ALA A 134 1.01 -22.49 2.46
N ALA A 135 0.94 -22.36 3.78
CA ALA A 135 1.27 -23.41 4.75
C ALA A 135 0.07 -23.63 5.69
N GLY A 136 -1.03 -24.14 5.12
CA GLY A 136 -2.33 -24.14 5.78
C GLY A 136 -2.86 -22.72 5.94
N SER A 137 -3.27 -22.34 7.16
CA SER A 137 -3.65 -20.97 7.49
C SER A 137 -2.45 -20.04 7.71
N ASP A 138 -1.23 -20.59 7.76
CA ASP A 138 0.00 -19.82 7.81
C ASP A 138 0.50 -19.46 6.40
N VAL A 139 1.43 -18.51 6.34
CA VAL A 139 2.05 -18.02 5.11
C VAL A 139 3.56 -18.14 5.22
N GLU A 140 4.19 -18.72 4.20
CA GLU A 140 5.64 -18.87 4.11
C GLU A 140 6.20 -18.13 2.88
N ARG A 141 7.49 -17.83 2.93
CA ARG A 141 8.24 -17.29 1.79
C ARG A 141 8.39 -18.37 0.73
N ALA A 142 8.15 -18.00 -0.52
CA ALA A 142 8.41 -18.85 -1.68
C ALA A 142 9.59 -18.36 -2.53
N LEU A 143 9.82 -17.04 -2.55
CA LEU A 143 10.80 -16.40 -3.43
C LEU A 143 12.09 -15.98 -2.71
N CYS A 144 11.97 -15.29 -1.58
CA CYS A 144 13.11 -14.68 -0.89
C CYS A 144 13.64 -15.55 0.25
N ASP A 145 14.95 -15.43 0.52
CA ASP A 145 15.63 -16.12 1.61
C ASP A 145 15.14 -15.65 3.00
N GLU A 146 15.56 -16.36 4.04
CA GLU A 146 15.29 -15.96 5.43
C GLU A 146 15.86 -14.57 5.74
N GLY A 147 15.08 -13.74 6.45
CA GLY A 147 15.42 -12.35 6.73
C GLY A 147 15.21 -11.40 5.54
N GLN A 148 14.70 -11.91 4.42
CA GLN A 148 14.35 -11.12 3.24
C GLN A 148 12.87 -11.20 2.89
N THR A 149 12.46 -10.29 2.01
CA THR A 149 11.09 -10.16 1.53
C THR A 149 11.09 -9.44 0.19
N CYS A 150 10.02 -9.61 -0.58
CA CYS A 150 9.91 -8.96 -1.88
C CYS A 150 9.40 -7.53 -1.74
N VAL A 151 10.07 -6.58 -2.40
CA VAL A 151 9.62 -5.20 -2.63
C VAL A 151 9.85 -4.88 -4.09
N ALA A 152 8.79 -4.53 -4.82
CA ALA A 152 8.84 -4.28 -6.26
C ALA A 152 9.64 -5.32 -7.07
N GLY A 153 9.47 -6.60 -6.71
CA GLY A 153 10.09 -7.75 -7.39
C GLY A 153 11.54 -8.05 -7.00
N ALA A 154 12.14 -7.29 -6.08
CA ALA A 154 13.47 -7.57 -5.55
C ALA A 154 13.41 -8.10 -4.11
N CYS A 155 14.26 -9.09 -3.79
CA CYS A 155 14.44 -9.54 -2.42
C CYS A 155 15.34 -8.56 -1.66
N VAL A 156 14.75 -7.87 -0.68
CA VAL A 156 15.43 -6.92 0.21
C VAL A 156 15.30 -7.38 1.66
N SER A 157 16.03 -6.74 2.58
CA SER A 157 15.89 -7.01 4.01
C SER A 157 14.43 -6.84 4.46
N SER A 158 13.94 -7.75 5.31
CA SER A 158 12.67 -7.54 6.00
C SER A 158 12.81 -6.58 7.18
N GLU A 159 14.03 -6.31 7.65
CA GLU A 159 14.28 -5.39 8.76
C GLU A 159 14.11 -3.93 8.34
N ILE A 160 13.31 -3.19 9.13
CA ILE A 160 13.10 -1.76 8.98
C ILE A 160 13.37 -1.08 10.32
N ASP A 161 14.26 -0.10 10.33
CA ASP A 161 14.54 0.73 11.49
C ASP A 161 13.35 1.66 11.76
N SER A 162 12.65 1.42 12.87
CA SER A 162 11.45 2.19 13.22
C SER A 162 11.73 3.67 13.47
N SER A 163 12.98 4.06 13.77
CA SER A 163 13.35 5.47 13.93
C SER A 163 13.37 6.25 12.62
N THR A 164 13.42 5.54 11.49
CA THR A 164 13.38 6.14 10.14
C THR A 164 11.97 6.27 9.60
N LEU A 165 10.97 5.67 10.26
CA LEU A 165 9.59 5.71 9.84
C LEU A 165 8.97 7.10 10.11
N PRO A 166 8.17 7.64 9.17
CA PRO A 166 7.49 8.91 9.36
C PRO A 166 6.44 8.82 10.48
N ASP A 167 6.02 9.99 10.99
CA ASP A 167 4.87 10.07 11.89
C ASP A 167 3.59 9.69 11.16
N TYR A 168 2.68 9.02 11.86
CA TYR A 168 1.39 8.69 11.29
C TYR A 168 0.52 9.93 11.09
N SER A 169 0.04 10.07 9.86
CA SER A 169 -0.99 11.00 9.45
C SER A 169 -1.94 10.27 8.53
N SER A 170 -3.24 10.35 8.79
CA SER A 170 -4.25 9.75 7.91
C SER A 170 -4.19 10.28 6.47
N ARG A 171 -3.71 11.53 6.30
CA ARG A 171 -3.50 12.15 4.98
C ARG A 171 -2.47 11.41 4.13
N ASP A 172 -1.50 10.76 4.77
CA ASP A 172 -0.41 10.06 4.08
C ASP A 172 -0.82 8.63 3.69
N VAL A 173 -2.06 8.23 4.01
CA VAL A 173 -2.60 6.90 3.72
C VAL A 173 -3.80 6.98 2.78
N PHE A 174 -4.71 7.91 3.01
CA PHE A 174 -6.03 7.93 2.37
C PHE A 174 -6.16 8.98 1.26
N GLY A 175 -5.08 9.32 0.55
CA GLY A 175 -5.16 10.28 -0.57
C GLY A 175 -5.28 11.72 -0.11
N GLY A 176 -4.58 12.09 0.95
CA GLY A 176 -4.68 13.42 1.53
C GLY A 176 -5.89 13.59 2.45
N GLY A 177 -6.28 14.85 2.69
CA GLY A 177 -7.40 15.17 3.58
C GLY A 177 -8.77 15.07 2.92
N ASP A 178 -8.81 15.01 1.59
CA ASP A 178 -10.04 15.04 0.80
C ASP A 178 -10.40 13.66 0.24
N GLY A 179 -9.61 12.63 0.57
CA GLY A 179 -9.90 11.24 0.19
C GLY A 179 -9.62 10.91 -1.27
N GLU A 180 -8.73 11.65 -1.93
CA GLU A 180 -8.46 11.51 -3.36
C GLU A 180 -7.87 10.14 -3.69
N CYS A 181 -8.01 9.70 -4.94
CA CYS A 181 -7.39 8.48 -5.41
C CYS A 181 -6.84 8.68 -6.82
N PHE A 182 -5.85 7.86 -7.17
CA PHE A 182 -5.27 7.82 -8.49
C PHE A 182 -6.13 6.94 -9.42
N ASP A 183 -6.88 7.57 -10.32
CA ASP A 183 -7.69 6.87 -11.32
C ASP A 183 -6.81 6.37 -12.47
N VAL A 184 -6.42 5.09 -12.41
CA VAL A 184 -5.47 4.50 -13.36
C VAL A 184 -5.97 4.59 -14.80
N THR A 185 -7.24 4.27 -15.06
CA THR A 185 -7.76 4.24 -16.44
C THR A 185 -7.87 5.65 -17.02
N THR A 186 -8.33 6.62 -16.22
CA THR A 186 -8.39 8.03 -16.64
C THR A 186 -7.00 8.62 -16.83
N CYS A 187 -6.07 8.38 -15.90
CA CYS A 187 -4.73 8.99 -15.93
C CYS A 187 -3.83 8.40 -17.02
N PHE A 188 -4.12 7.20 -17.51
CA PHE A 188 -3.38 6.55 -18.60
C PHE A 188 -4.20 6.42 -19.90
N ALA A 189 -5.32 7.14 -20.03
CA ALA A 189 -6.15 7.12 -21.24
C ALA A 189 -5.34 7.47 -22.51
N ASP A 190 -4.53 8.53 -22.43
CA ASP A 190 -3.64 9.00 -23.51
C ASP A 190 -2.19 8.52 -23.34
N ALA A 191 -1.97 7.42 -22.60
CA ALA A 191 -0.63 6.93 -22.35
C ALA A 191 0.04 6.39 -23.61
N THR A 192 1.36 6.56 -23.67
CA THR A 192 2.18 6.09 -24.78
C THR A 192 3.19 5.05 -24.32
N PRO A 193 3.44 3.98 -25.11
CA PRO A 193 4.50 3.04 -24.82
C PRO A 193 5.87 3.73 -24.77
N ALA A 194 6.64 3.42 -23.74
CA ALA A 194 8.02 3.86 -23.59
C ALA A 194 8.98 2.77 -24.04
N GLU A 195 10.02 3.17 -24.77
CA GLU A 195 11.12 2.28 -25.12
C GLU A 195 11.99 2.00 -23.89
N VAL A 196 12.02 0.74 -23.46
CA VAL A 196 12.78 0.29 -22.28
C VAL A 196 14.19 -0.11 -22.70
N ASP A 197 15.18 0.58 -22.16
CA ASP A 197 16.56 0.12 -22.16
C ASP A 197 16.70 -1.03 -21.14
N THR A 198 16.72 -2.26 -21.65
CA THR A 198 16.78 -3.47 -20.82
C THR A 198 18.11 -3.68 -20.12
N ALA A 199 19.19 -3.02 -20.56
CA ALA A 199 20.49 -3.13 -19.92
C ALA A 199 20.54 -2.34 -18.60
N GLY A 200 19.95 -1.14 -18.57
CA GLY A 200 19.85 -0.30 -17.37
C GLY A 200 18.49 -0.40 -16.64
N CYS A 201 17.52 -1.09 -17.24
CA CYS A 201 16.11 -1.03 -16.87
C CYS A 201 15.58 0.41 -16.71
N THR A 202 15.80 1.21 -17.73
CA THR A 202 15.42 2.64 -17.73
C THR A 202 14.58 2.99 -18.96
N ILE A 203 13.78 4.04 -18.85
CA ILE A 203 13.11 4.67 -19.98
C ILE A 203 13.55 6.13 -20.11
N ALA A 204 13.38 6.72 -21.30
CA ALA A 204 13.63 8.14 -21.48
C ALA A 204 12.67 8.98 -20.62
N GLY A 205 13.19 10.00 -19.93
CA GLY A 205 12.36 11.07 -19.39
C GLY A 205 12.03 12.12 -20.45
N ASP A 206 11.21 13.10 -20.07
CA ASP A 206 10.82 14.23 -20.94
C ASP A 206 11.35 15.56 -20.40
N GLY A 207 12.65 15.58 -20.06
CA GLY A 207 13.28 16.73 -19.42
C GLY A 207 12.69 17.04 -18.04
N ALA A 208 12.18 18.26 -17.85
CA ALA A 208 11.61 18.70 -16.57
C ALA A 208 10.12 18.35 -16.40
N ALA A 209 9.47 17.75 -17.42
CA ALA A 209 8.05 17.41 -17.34
C ALA A 209 7.83 16.15 -16.51
N LEU A 210 6.97 16.25 -15.49
CA LEU A 210 6.60 15.12 -14.64
C LEU A 210 5.75 14.11 -15.42
N ARG A 211 5.98 12.83 -15.14
CA ARG A 211 5.31 11.68 -15.78
C ARG A 211 4.75 10.74 -14.73
N ASN A 212 3.65 10.09 -15.08
CA ASN A 212 3.19 8.85 -14.47
C ASN A 212 3.69 7.66 -15.29
N VAL A 213 4.00 6.56 -14.61
CA VAL A 213 4.49 5.31 -15.22
C VAL A 213 3.57 4.16 -14.81
N ALA A 214 3.16 3.34 -15.78
CA ALA A 214 2.41 2.12 -15.55
C ALA A 214 3.03 0.95 -16.29
N LEU A 215 2.78 -0.25 -15.76
CA LEU A 215 3.07 -1.51 -16.41
C LEU A 215 1.79 -2.02 -17.04
N GLU A 216 1.82 -2.27 -18.34
CA GLU A 216 0.75 -3.02 -19.02
C GLU A 216 1.04 -4.50 -18.82
N THR A 217 0.17 -5.20 -18.10
CA THR A 217 0.33 -6.62 -17.82
C THR A 217 -0.08 -7.44 -19.04
N ALA A 218 0.55 -8.60 -19.24
CA ALA A 218 0.23 -9.49 -20.36
C ALA A 218 -1.03 -10.35 -20.12
N GLY A 219 -1.61 -10.26 -18.92
CA GLY A 219 -2.82 -10.98 -18.53
C GLY A 219 -3.83 -10.02 -17.91
N ASP A 220 -4.69 -10.54 -17.04
CA ASP A 220 -5.77 -9.75 -16.45
C ASP A 220 -5.40 -9.06 -15.13
N ASP A 221 -4.15 -9.12 -14.67
CA ASP A 221 -3.72 -8.53 -13.39
C ASP A 221 -3.66 -6.99 -13.46
N GLY A 222 -4.07 -6.31 -12.38
CA GLY A 222 -4.09 -4.85 -12.31
C GLY A 222 -5.46 -4.24 -12.64
N ILE A 223 -5.49 -2.93 -12.86
CA ILE A 223 -6.72 -2.18 -13.11
C ILE A 223 -6.91 -2.03 -14.62
N CYS A 224 -8.00 -2.58 -15.14
CA CYS A 224 -8.21 -2.68 -16.58
C CYS A 224 -9.11 -1.57 -17.13
N ASP A 225 -8.79 -1.07 -18.33
CA ASP A 225 -9.71 -0.27 -19.13
C ASP A 225 -10.65 -1.18 -19.95
N GLY A 226 -11.94 -0.85 -19.98
CA GLY A 226 -12.94 -1.63 -20.72
C GLY A 226 -13.46 -2.89 -20.02
N ASP A 227 -14.43 -3.52 -20.67
CA ASP A 227 -15.15 -4.70 -20.16
C ASP A 227 -14.40 -6.00 -20.44
N GLU A 228 -14.76 -7.08 -19.74
CA GLU A 228 -14.13 -8.39 -19.97
C GLU A 228 -14.44 -8.89 -21.40
N GLY A 229 -13.40 -9.30 -22.12
CA GLY A 229 -13.51 -9.79 -23.49
C GLY A 229 -13.39 -8.73 -24.59
N ASP A 230 -13.13 -7.46 -24.23
CA ASP A 230 -12.68 -6.45 -25.21
C ASP A 230 -11.25 -6.79 -25.68
N GLU A 231 -11.03 -6.75 -27.00
CA GLU A 231 -9.74 -7.08 -27.61
C GLU A 231 -8.69 -6.00 -27.37
N ASP A 232 -9.13 -4.76 -27.10
CA ASP A 232 -8.28 -3.61 -26.83
C ASP A 232 -8.12 -3.33 -25.32
N ARG A 233 -8.61 -4.23 -24.46
CA ARG A 233 -8.50 -4.11 -22.99
C ARG A 233 -7.05 -4.20 -22.53
N ARG A 234 -6.61 -3.20 -21.77
CA ARG A 234 -5.31 -3.11 -21.13
C ARG A 234 -5.49 -3.16 -19.63
N CYS A 235 -4.76 -4.06 -18.98
CA CYS A 235 -4.70 -4.11 -17.52
C CYS A 235 -3.40 -3.46 -17.03
N LEU A 236 -3.55 -2.44 -16.19
CA LEU A 236 -2.47 -1.54 -15.83
C LEU A 236 -2.15 -1.60 -14.34
N VAL A 237 -0.86 -1.62 -14.04
CA VAL A 237 -0.30 -1.47 -12.69
C VAL A 237 0.46 -0.14 -12.62
N ALA A 238 -0.11 0.85 -11.95
CA ALA A 238 0.50 2.18 -11.84
C ALA A 238 1.59 2.22 -10.76
N LEU A 239 2.79 2.63 -11.13
CA LEU A 239 3.95 2.71 -10.23
C LEU A 239 3.94 4.02 -9.44
N ASN A 240 4.43 3.96 -8.20
CA ASN A 240 4.63 5.16 -7.38
C ASN A 240 5.85 5.94 -7.87
N ALA A 241 5.72 7.25 -8.02
CA ALA A 241 6.84 8.15 -8.26
C ALA A 241 7.74 8.25 -7.02
N ASP A 242 9.02 8.52 -7.26
CA ASP A 242 10.07 8.79 -6.29
C ASP A 242 10.21 7.75 -5.17
N SER A 243 9.90 6.50 -5.47
CA SER A 243 9.94 5.37 -4.55
C SER A 243 10.85 4.25 -5.04
N ASP A 244 11.51 3.55 -4.12
CA ASP A 244 12.24 2.31 -4.42
C ASP A 244 11.30 1.18 -4.88
N SER A 245 10.05 1.22 -4.43
CA SER A 245 9.00 0.30 -4.87
C SER A 245 8.29 0.73 -6.16
N GLY A 246 8.73 1.82 -6.77
CA GLY A 246 8.15 2.37 -8.00
C GLY A 246 9.26 2.88 -8.92
N PHE A 247 9.10 4.07 -9.48
CA PHE A 247 10.12 4.65 -10.38
C PHE A 247 10.78 5.87 -9.76
N ARG A 248 12.02 6.16 -10.18
CA ARG A 248 12.77 7.36 -9.78
C ARG A 248 13.31 8.07 -11.01
N VAL A 249 13.33 9.40 -11.00
CA VAL A 249 14.02 10.18 -12.04
C VAL A 249 15.48 10.35 -11.62
N GLY A 250 16.41 9.88 -12.45
CA GLY A 250 17.85 10.04 -12.25
C GLY A 250 18.33 11.45 -12.61
N ASP A 251 19.55 11.80 -12.18
CA ASP A 251 20.18 13.10 -12.44
C ASP A 251 20.39 13.37 -13.94
N ASP A 252 20.46 12.32 -14.76
CA ASP A 252 20.55 12.38 -16.22
C ASP A 252 19.18 12.58 -16.90
N GLY A 253 18.11 12.71 -16.11
CA GLY A 253 16.74 12.85 -16.57
C GLY A 253 16.11 11.56 -17.07
N ARG A 254 16.77 10.40 -16.94
CA ARG A 254 16.16 9.10 -17.25
C ARG A 254 15.27 8.64 -16.10
N ILE A 255 14.25 7.87 -16.42
CA ILE A 255 13.40 7.24 -15.42
C ILE A 255 13.94 5.84 -15.16
N GLN A 256 14.39 5.60 -13.94
CA GLN A 256 14.78 4.30 -13.43
C GLN A 256 13.52 3.52 -13.01
N LEU A 257 13.36 2.34 -13.59
CA LEU A 257 12.30 1.39 -13.21
C LEU A 257 12.83 0.41 -12.15
N PRO A 258 11.93 -0.27 -11.40
CA PRO A 258 12.34 -1.41 -10.60
C PRO A 258 13.02 -2.46 -11.49
N PRO A 259 14.16 -3.04 -11.09
CA PRO A 259 14.88 -4.02 -11.91
C PRO A 259 14.01 -5.20 -12.37
N ALA A 260 13.07 -5.62 -11.53
CA ALA A 260 12.16 -6.72 -11.82
C ALA A 260 11.22 -6.45 -13.00
N VAL A 261 10.99 -5.18 -13.39
CA VAL A 261 10.19 -4.86 -14.58
C VAL A 261 10.80 -5.49 -15.83
N CYS A 262 12.11 -5.32 -16.03
CA CYS A 262 12.79 -5.85 -17.21
C CYS A 262 12.88 -7.38 -17.20
N GLU A 263 13.04 -7.98 -16.02
CA GLU A 263 12.99 -9.43 -15.85
C GLU A 263 11.60 -9.98 -16.21
N GLN A 264 10.53 -9.32 -15.75
CA GLN A 264 9.16 -9.73 -16.05
C GLN A 264 8.76 -9.47 -17.50
N MET A 265 9.29 -8.43 -18.16
CA MET A 265 9.17 -8.25 -19.60
C MET A 265 9.85 -9.38 -20.37
N ALA A 266 11.05 -9.79 -19.96
CA ALA A 266 11.75 -10.94 -20.57
C ALA A 266 10.97 -12.25 -20.39
N GLN A 267 10.24 -12.39 -19.28
CA GLN A 267 9.33 -13.51 -19.02
C GLN A 267 7.95 -13.36 -19.66
N LYS A 268 7.68 -12.25 -20.37
CA LYS A 268 6.39 -11.93 -20.99
C LYS A 268 5.22 -11.81 -20.01
N LYS A 269 5.49 -11.45 -18.75
CA LYS A 269 4.45 -11.09 -17.77
C LYS A 269 4.01 -9.63 -17.92
N ILE A 270 4.92 -8.77 -18.36
CA ILE A 270 4.66 -7.36 -18.69
C ILE A 270 4.74 -7.22 -20.21
N ALA A 271 3.66 -6.71 -20.81
CA ALA A 271 3.55 -6.46 -22.24
C ALA A 271 4.27 -5.18 -22.65
N ALA A 272 4.11 -4.10 -21.87
CA ALA A 272 4.72 -2.81 -22.14
C ALA A 272 4.90 -1.97 -20.87
N VAL A 273 5.77 -0.95 -20.96
CA VAL A 273 5.82 0.16 -20.00
C VAL A 273 5.15 1.36 -20.66
N LEU A 274 4.18 1.96 -19.97
CA LEU A 274 3.42 3.10 -20.45
C LEU A 274 3.78 4.36 -19.66
N THR A 275 3.82 5.49 -20.35
CA THR A 275 3.99 6.80 -19.71
C THR A 275 2.86 7.74 -20.07
N ALA A 276 2.43 8.54 -19.09
CA ALA A 276 1.44 9.58 -19.26
C ALA A 276 1.93 10.91 -18.65
N PRO A 277 1.59 12.07 -19.23
CA PRO A 277 1.89 13.37 -18.61
C PRO A 277 1.21 13.52 -17.25
N ALA A 278 1.92 14.02 -16.24
CA ALA A 278 1.34 14.34 -14.93
C ALA A 278 0.71 15.74 -14.91
N THR A 279 -0.06 16.09 -15.95
CA THR A 279 -0.73 17.41 -16.10
C THR A 279 -2.19 17.37 -15.72
N SER A 280 -2.92 16.34 -16.15
CA SER A 280 -4.32 16.10 -15.79
C SER A 280 -4.45 15.31 -14.50
N CYS A 281 -3.44 14.48 -14.21
CA CYS A 281 -3.32 13.75 -12.96
C CYS A 281 -2.01 14.12 -12.28
N VAL A 282 -2.03 14.25 -10.95
CA VAL A 282 -0.80 14.33 -10.15
C VAL A 282 0.02 13.05 -10.29
N GLN A 283 1.28 13.07 -9.88
CA GLN A 283 2.06 11.84 -9.84
C GLN A 283 1.49 10.89 -8.77
N LYS A 284 1.37 9.61 -9.12
CA LYS A 284 1.00 8.57 -8.16
C LYS A 284 2.08 8.47 -7.08
N THR A 285 1.69 8.40 -5.82
CA THR A 285 2.59 8.21 -4.67
C THR A 285 2.02 7.15 -3.75
N ALA A 286 2.80 6.68 -2.77
CA ALA A 286 2.32 5.71 -1.78
C ALA A 286 1.10 6.21 -0.97
N GLY A 287 1.00 7.52 -0.76
CA GLY A 287 -0.12 8.15 -0.05
C GLY A 287 -1.33 8.47 -0.92
N LEU A 288 -1.25 8.23 -2.24
CA LEU A 288 -2.35 8.40 -3.19
C LEU A 288 -2.77 7.03 -3.74
N PRO A 289 -3.70 6.33 -3.06
CA PRO A 289 -4.11 4.98 -3.45
C PRO A 289 -4.84 4.98 -4.78
N THR A 290 -4.90 3.83 -5.44
CA THR A 290 -5.66 3.70 -6.70
C THR A 290 -7.17 3.71 -6.45
N CYS A 291 -7.92 4.33 -7.36
CA CYS A 291 -9.37 4.32 -7.30
C CYS A 291 -9.94 2.91 -7.52
N GLY A 292 -11.00 2.55 -6.79
CA GLY A 292 -11.71 1.29 -6.96
C GLY A 292 -12.89 1.12 -6.00
N PRO A 293 -13.70 0.06 -6.14
CA PRO A 293 -14.73 -0.32 -5.16
C PRO A 293 -14.18 -0.74 -3.80
N TRP A 294 -12.87 -1.00 -3.70
CA TRP A 294 -12.17 -1.31 -2.46
C TRP A 294 -11.72 -0.07 -1.68
N LEU A 295 -11.83 1.12 -2.24
CA LEU A 295 -11.21 2.32 -1.69
C LEU A 295 -11.84 2.72 -0.35
N ALA A 296 -11.01 2.85 0.68
CA ALA A 296 -11.43 3.25 2.03
C ALA A 296 -11.82 4.74 2.14
N SER A 297 -11.33 5.58 1.23
CA SER A 297 -11.52 7.04 1.26
C SER A 297 -12.79 7.53 0.56
N ARG A 298 -13.69 6.63 0.12
CA ARG A 298 -15.01 7.07 -0.36
C ARG A 298 -15.80 7.72 0.77
N SER A 299 -15.78 9.04 0.78
CA SER A 299 -16.90 9.84 1.26
C SER A 299 -18.03 9.65 0.24
N GLU A 300 -18.79 8.56 0.35
CA GLU A 300 -20.18 8.63 -0.10
C GLU A 300 -20.87 9.59 0.89
N GLU A 301 -21.10 10.84 0.48
CA GLU A 301 -22.16 11.61 1.11
C GLU A 301 -23.48 10.82 0.95
N PRO A 302 -24.33 10.78 2.00
CA PRO A 302 -25.58 10.02 2.04
C PRO A 302 -26.61 10.45 0.99
#